data_AF-A0A7Y4ZQY1-F1
#
_entry.id   AF-A0A7Y4ZQY1-F1
#
_cell.length_a   1.000
_cell.length_b   1.000
_cell.length_c   1.000
_cell.angle_alpha   90.00
_cell.angle_beta   90.00
_cell.angle_gamma   90.00
#
_symmetry.space_group_name_H-M   'P 1'
#
loop_
_entity.id
_entity.type
_entity.pdbx_description
1 polymer ?
#
loop_
_entity_poly.entity_id
_entity_poly.type
_entity_poly.pdbx_seq_one_letter_code
_entity_poly.pdbx_strand_id
1 'polypeptide(L)'
;MKTSAWLGLFAVAAGCQAGRPPANVTVESRIQKPAPVVAAAALPGTVETKTEHDAIEGALDDREKGHPEASERALLAWLCPSAAYPPDLDTLRACPPAASAGSGTGWALLGEIAFEAGAADGNAGSRTLARGEVAYGKALAARPSRWPMEVVLYKRAFTRYRMAHYDDALTDFLAVVATAGAAGPQGGVDTTLRPEALEYAAICIAEEDWDDDGRPDSQRGFDRPSVKVRLSAGAPWVADLMVRVTESLIDEVSPDARPALQATAARFPGDPRLADLRKRAARLSP
;
A
#
# COMPACT_ATOMS: atom_id res chain seq x y z
N MET A 1 -31.36 22.88 -2.12
CA MET A 1 -30.89 23.57 -0.89
C MET A 1 -30.27 22.53 0.01
N LYS A 2 -29.16 22.91 0.65
CA LYS A 2 -28.31 22.24 1.66
C LYS A 2 -29.15 21.40 2.66
N THR A 3 -28.68 20.29 3.25
CA THR A 3 -27.53 20.23 4.18
C THR A 3 -27.06 18.80 4.50
N SER A 4 -25.76 18.73 4.76
CA SER A 4 -24.93 17.72 5.43
C SER A 4 -25.51 17.07 6.69
N ALA A 5 -25.17 15.79 6.91
CA ALA A 5 -24.93 15.18 8.22
C ALA A 5 -24.17 13.85 8.07
N TRP A 6 -22.85 13.86 8.28
CA TRP A 6 -22.04 12.68 8.58
C TRP A 6 -21.04 13.07 9.67
N LEU A 7 -21.27 12.57 10.88
CA LEU A 7 -20.36 12.63 12.03
C LEU A 7 -20.77 11.54 13.03
N GLY A 8 -19.79 10.74 13.46
CA GLY A 8 -19.84 9.93 14.68
C GLY A 8 -20.00 8.43 14.45
N LEU A 9 -18.94 7.65 14.66
CA LEU A 9 -18.59 7.12 15.99
C LEU A 9 -17.33 6.22 15.86
N PHE A 10 -16.21 6.64 16.45
CA PHE A 10 -15.23 5.71 17.00
C PHE A 10 -14.69 6.29 18.30
N ALA A 11 -15.18 5.73 19.40
CA ALA A 11 -14.56 5.76 20.71
C ALA A 11 -14.72 4.37 21.27
N VAL A 12 -13.61 3.64 21.45
CA VAL A 12 -13.54 2.49 22.35
C VAL A 12 -12.34 2.67 23.25
N ALA A 13 -12.62 2.44 24.53
CA ALA A 13 -11.83 2.75 25.68
C ALA A 13 -10.54 1.92 25.83
N ALA A 14 -9.60 2.51 26.56
CA ALA A 14 -8.31 1.96 26.94
C ALA A 14 -8.39 0.74 27.89
N GLY A 15 -7.43 -0.18 27.75
CA GLY A 15 -7.14 -1.22 28.72
C GLY A 15 -5.87 -2.04 28.40
N CYS A 16 -4.79 -1.78 29.15
CA CYS A 16 -3.60 -2.60 29.44
C CYS A 16 -2.50 -2.84 28.36
N GLN A 17 -1.47 -1.98 28.45
CA GLN A 17 -0.01 -2.12 28.24
C GLN A 17 0.59 -3.45 27.68
N ALA A 18 1.20 -3.38 26.49
CA ALA A 18 2.65 -3.46 26.21
C ALA A 18 2.90 -3.27 24.70
N GLY A 19 3.80 -2.35 24.31
CA GLY A 19 4.08 -2.00 22.91
C GLY A 19 3.40 -0.70 22.48
N ARG A 20 4.02 0.45 22.74
CA ARG A 20 3.57 1.74 22.20
C ARG A 20 4.08 1.84 20.75
N PRO A 21 3.23 2.03 19.73
CA PRO A 21 3.69 2.67 18.50
C PRO A 21 4.14 4.11 18.84
N PRO A 22 5.13 4.68 18.13
CA PRO A 22 5.56 6.05 18.37
C PRO A 22 4.35 6.99 18.29
N ALA A 23 4.15 7.73 19.38
CA ALA A 23 3.13 8.74 19.48
C ALA A 23 3.48 9.92 18.57
N ASN A 24 2.50 10.37 17.79
CA ASN A 24 2.49 11.54 16.91
C ASN A 24 3.09 11.38 15.50
N VAL A 25 2.43 10.59 14.67
CA VAL A 25 1.95 11.14 13.38
C VAL A 25 0.50 10.68 13.20
N THR A 26 -0.47 11.58 13.37
CA THR A 26 -1.84 11.37 12.89
C THR A 26 -1.84 11.42 11.36
N VAL A 27 -1.31 10.38 10.71
CA VAL A 27 -1.46 10.14 9.26
C VAL A 27 -2.87 9.62 8.96
N GLU A 28 -3.52 8.94 9.91
CA GLU A 28 -4.87 8.40 9.74
C GLU A 28 -5.92 9.47 9.39
N SER A 29 -5.75 10.73 9.84
CA SER A 29 -6.67 11.82 9.48
C SER A 29 -6.44 12.40 8.08
N ARG A 30 -5.40 11.96 7.36
CA ARG A 30 -5.12 12.30 5.95
C ARG A 30 -5.35 11.14 5.00
N ILE A 31 -5.93 10.03 5.46
CA ILE A 31 -6.48 9.00 4.56
C ILE A 31 -7.72 9.62 3.93
N GLN A 32 -7.49 10.36 2.85
CA GLN A 32 -8.56 10.79 1.99
C GLN A 32 -9.22 9.51 1.49
N LYS A 33 -10.54 9.39 1.69
CA LYS A 33 -11.36 8.34 1.07
C LYS A 33 -10.86 8.18 -0.37
N PRO A 34 -10.48 6.98 -0.83
CA PRO A 34 -9.93 6.83 -2.18
C PRO A 34 -10.87 7.53 -3.15
N ALA A 35 -10.30 8.38 -4.02
CA ALA A 35 -11.09 9.13 -4.98
C ALA A 35 -12.03 8.17 -5.72
N PRO A 36 -13.29 8.58 -6.00
CA PRO A 36 -14.19 7.75 -6.79
C PRO A 36 -13.47 7.34 -8.08
N VAL A 37 -13.51 6.05 -8.37
CA VAL A 37 -12.86 5.43 -9.53
C VAL A 37 -13.30 6.18 -10.78
N VAL A 38 -12.39 7.00 -11.33
CA VAL A 38 -12.61 7.55 -12.67
C VAL A 38 -12.32 6.41 -13.64
N ALA A 39 -13.34 6.01 -14.39
CA ALA A 39 -13.22 4.95 -15.39
C ALA A 39 -12.04 5.25 -16.33
N ALA A 40 -10.98 4.44 -16.22
CA ALA A 40 -9.91 4.47 -17.20
C ALA A 40 -10.46 4.05 -18.56
N ALA A 41 -10.03 4.70 -19.64
CA ALA A 41 -10.38 4.28 -20.98
C ALA A 41 -9.92 2.83 -21.20
N ALA A 42 -10.87 1.95 -21.56
CA ALA A 42 -10.61 0.55 -21.79
C ALA A 42 -9.46 0.36 -22.80
N LEU A 43 -8.47 -0.45 -22.43
CA LEU A 43 -7.46 -0.91 -23.38
C LEU A 43 -8.16 -1.65 -24.54
N PRO A 44 -7.82 -1.37 -25.81
CA PRO A 44 -8.42 -2.08 -26.93
C PRO A 44 -7.96 -3.54 -26.91
N GLY A 45 -8.90 -4.49 -26.72
CA GLY A 45 -8.62 -5.90 -26.99
C GLY A 45 -9.44 -6.96 -26.27
N THR A 46 -10.13 -6.65 -25.17
CA THR A 46 -10.91 -7.67 -24.44
C THR A 46 -12.18 -7.06 -23.87
N VAL A 47 -13.33 -7.38 -24.47
CA VAL A 47 -14.63 -6.92 -23.99
C VAL A 47 -15.09 -7.84 -22.86
N GLU A 48 -15.40 -7.24 -21.71
CA GLU A 48 -16.00 -7.91 -20.55
C GLU A 48 -17.31 -8.60 -20.97
N THR A 49 -17.48 -9.88 -20.62
CA THR A 49 -18.73 -10.56 -20.94
C THR A 49 -19.85 -10.04 -20.02
N LYS A 50 -21.11 -10.17 -20.45
CA LYS A 50 -22.25 -9.79 -19.59
C LYS A 50 -22.21 -10.49 -18.23
N THR A 51 -21.82 -11.77 -18.19
CA THR A 51 -21.70 -12.54 -16.95
C THR A 51 -20.62 -11.99 -16.03
N GLU A 52 -19.49 -11.52 -16.58
CA GLU A 52 -18.42 -10.88 -15.80
C GLU A 52 -18.87 -9.53 -15.23
N HIS A 53 -19.56 -8.75 -16.06
CA HIS A 53 -20.15 -7.48 -15.65
C HIS A 53 -21.17 -7.65 -14.53
N ASP A 54 -22.12 -8.58 -14.70
CA ASP A 54 -23.14 -8.86 -13.69
C ASP A 54 -22.51 -9.35 -12.37
N ALA A 55 -21.42 -10.13 -12.43
CA ALA A 55 -20.69 -10.58 -11.24
C ALA A 55 -19.98 -9.43 -10.51
N ILE A 56 -19.31 -8.54 -11.25
CA ILE A 56 -18.61 -7.38 -10.68
C ILE A 56 -19.61 -6.37 -10.10
N GLU A 57 -20.65 -6.01 -10.85
CA GLU A 57 -21.66 -5.05 -10.39
C GLU A 57 -22.46 -5.60 -9.20
N GLY A 58 -22.84 -6.88 -9.24
CA GLY A 58 -23.51 -7.52 -8.10
C GLY A 58 -22.65 -7.49 -6.84
N ALA A 59 -21.35 -7.77 -6.96
CA ALA A 59 -20.42 -7.69 -5.84
C ALA A 59 -20.25 -6.26 -5.31
N LEU A 60 -20.22 -5.25 -6.18
CA LEU A 60 -20.15 -3.84 -5.78
C LEU A 60 -21.43 -3.40 -5.04
N ASP A 61 -22.60 -3.76 -5.56
CA ASP A 61 -23.91 -3.47 -4.96
C ASP A 61 -24.06 -4.12 -3.57
N ASP A 62 -23.68 -5.38 -3.42
CA ASP A 62 -23.66 -6.07 -2.12
C ASP A 62 -22.75 -5.35 -1.11
N ARG A 63 -21.55 -4.92 -1.54
CA ARG A 63 -20.63 -4.16 -0.68
C ARG A 63 -21.20 -2.80 -0.29
N GLU A 64 -21.79 -2.05 -1.21
CA GLU A 64 -22.41 -0.75 -0.92
C GLU A 64 -23.57 -0.88 0.08
N LYS A 65 -24.31 -1.99 0.03
CA LYS A 65 -25.37 -2.33 0.99
C LYS A 65 -24.86 -2.82 2.34
N GLY A 66 -23.54 -2.91 2.54
CA GLY A 66 -22.94 -3.39 3.78
C GLY A 66 -22.92 -4.92 3.91
N HIS A 67 -22.92 -5.65 2.79
CA HIS A 67 -22.83 -7.12 2.74
C HIS A 67 -21.49 -7.59 2.12
N PRO A 68 -20.33 -7.27 2.73
CA PRO A 68 -19.02 -7.63 2.16
C PRO A 68 -18.81 -9.15 2.03
N GLU A 69 -19.39 -9.97 2.91
CA GLU A 69 -19.31 -11.43 2.79
C GLU A 69 -20.06 -11.99 1.58
N ALA A 70 -21.23 -11.42 1.24
CA ALA A 70 -22.00 -11.82 0.07
C ALA A 70 -21.23 -11.48 -1.21
N SER A 71 -20.66 -10.27 -1.24
CA SER A 71 -19.75 -9.79 -2.29
C SER A 71 -18.54 -10.72 -2.47
N GLU A 72 -17.85 -11.08 -1.38
CA GLU A 72 -16.71 -12.00 -1.40
C GLU A 72 -17.09 -13.39 -1.95
N ARG A 73 -18.21 -13.96 -1.47
CA ARG A 73 -18.71 -15.27 -1.93
C ARG A 73 -19.05 -15.28 -3.42
N ALA A 74 -19.72 -14.23 -3.91
CA ALA A 74 -20.08 -14.11 -5.31
C ALA A 74 -18.83 -14.03 -6.21
N LEU A 75 -17.85 -13.21 -5.80
CA LEU A 75 -16.57 -13.10 -6.52
C LEU A 75 -15.80 -14.41 -6.51
N LEU A 76 -15.70 -15.10 -5.38
CA LEU A 76 -15.01 -16.39 -5.29
C LEU A 76 -15.69 -17.47 -6.13
N ALA A 77 -17.03 -17.54 -6.10
CA ALA A 77 -17.78 -18.51 -6.92
C ALA A 77 -17.50 -18.33 -8.43
N TRP A 78 -17.23 -17.11 -8.87
CA TRP A 78 -16.90 -16.80 -10.26
C TRP A 78 -15.40 -16.95 -10.56
N LEU A 79 -14.53 -16.29 -9.80
CA LEU A 79 -13.08 -16.22 -10.03
C LEU A 79 -12.37 -17.52 -9.68
N CYS A 80 -12.89 -18.22 -8.67
CA CYS A 80 -12.27 -19.40 -8.10
C CYS A 80 -13.31 -20.45 -7.64
N PRO A 81 -14.02 -21.10 -8.57
CA PRO A 81 -15.13 -22.00 -8.22
C PRO A 81 -14.74 -23.18 -7.32
N SER A 82 -13.45 -23.54 -7.28
CA SER A 82 -12.91 -24.58 -6.41
C SER A 82 -12.67 -24.13 -4.96
N ALA A 83 -12.73 -22.83 -4.67
CA ALA A 83 -12.52 -22.31 -3.34
C ALA A 83 -13.80 -22.42 -2.50
N ALA A 84 -13.70 -23.07 -1.34
CA ALA A 84 -14.74 -22.99 -0.31
C ALA A 84 -14.76 -21.59 0.32
N TYR A 85 -15.87 -21.21 0.95
CA TYR A 85 -15.97 -19.98 1.73
C TYR A 85 -15.90 -20.25 3.24
N PRO A 86 -15.07 -19.53 4.01
CA PRO A 86 -14.03 -18.60 3.56
C PRO A 86 -12.87 -19.35 2.88
N PRO A 87 -12.18 -18.74 1.89
CA PRO A 87 -11.11 -19.43 1.17
C PRO A 87 -9.88 -19.57 2.05
N ASP A 88 -9.27 -20.75 2.07
CA ASP A 88 -7.92 -20.89 2.59
C ASP A 88 -6.89 -20.31 1.61
N LEU A 89 -5.72 -19.92 2.13
CA LEU A 89 -4.69 -19.24 1.33
C LEU A 89 -4.11 -20.13 0.23
N ASP A 90 -3.99 -21.43 0.46
CA ASP A 90 -3.35 -22.33 -0.49
C ASP A 90 -4.26 -22.61 -1.68
N THR A 91 -5.56 -22.82 -1.42
CA THR A 91 -6.58 -22.89 -2.47
C THR A 91 -6.65 -21.59 -3.27
N LEU A 92 -6.62 -20.44 -2.59
CA LEU A 92 -6.63 -19.15 -3.27
C LEU A 92 -5.38 -18.99 -4.16
N ARG A 93 -4.18 -19.33 -3.67
CA ARG A 93 -2.93 -19.29 -4.45
C ARG A 93 -2.98 -20.24 -5.65
N ALA A 94 -3.41 -21.48 -5.45
CA ALA A 94 -3.53 -22.51 -6.48
C ALA A 94 -4.58 -22.19 -7.55
N CYS A 95 -5.50 -21.27 -7.26
CA CYS A 95 -6.51 -20.88 -8.20
C CYS A 95 -5.90 -20.28 -9.48
N PRO A 96 -6.15 -20.84 -10.67
CA PRO A 96 -5.64 -20.23 -11.88
C PRO A 96 -6.26 -18.83 -12.05
N PRO A 97 -5.52 -17.85 -12.59
CA PRO A 97 -6.15 -16.60 -12.98
C PRO A 97 -7.26 -16.94 -13.99
N ALA A 98 -8.51 -16.56 -13.69
CA ALA A 98 -9.61 -16.75 -14.62
C ALA A 98 -9.22 -16.12 -15.97
N ALA A 99 -9.36 -16.87 -17.06
CA ALA A 99 -8.86 -16.49 -18.39
C ALA A 99 -9.77 -15.47 -19.10
N SER A 100 -10.19 -14.46 -18.36
CA SER A 100 -11.37 -13.64 -18.64
C SER A 100 -11.00 -12.16 -18.53
N ALA A 101 -11.59 -11.32 -19.37
CA ALA A 101 -11.27 -9.89 -19.46
C ALA A 101 -11.57 -9.14 -18.15
N GLY A 102 -12.68 -9.49 -17.50
CA GLY A 102 -13.07 -8.93 -16.20
C GLY A 102 -12.29 -9.47 -15.01
N SER A 103 -11.56 -10.58 -15.16
CA SER A 103 -10.96 -11.30 -14.02
C SER A 103 -10.01 -10.44 -13.18
N GLY A 104 -9.19 -9.60 -13.81
CA GLY A 104 -8.28 -8.70 -13.09
C GLY A 104 -9.02 -7.71 -12.19
N THR A 105 -10.15 -7.17 -12.66
CA THR A 105 -11.01 -6.28 -11.87
C THR A 105 -11.69 -7.03 -10.73
N GLY A 106 -12.20 -8.25 -10.98
CA GLY A 106 -12.78 -9.10 -9.94
C GLY A 106 -11.78 -9.43 -8.83
N TRP A 107 -10.56 -9.83 -9.19
CA TRP A 107 -9.48 -10.08 -8.23
C TRP A 107 -9.09 -8.83 -7.43
N ALA A 108 -9.10 -7.66 -8.06
CA ALA A 108 -8.78 -6.42 -7.37
C ALA A 108 -9.88 -6.03 -6.36
N LEU A 109 -11.16 -6.24 -6.71
CA LEU A 109 -12.28 -6.04 -5.80
C LEU A 109 -12.26 -7.04 -4.64
N LEU A 110 -11.94 -8.31 -4.90
CA LEU A 110 -11.76 -9.31 -3.85
C LEU A 110 -10.63 -8.90 -2.88
N GLY A 111 -9.52 -8.37 -3.42
CA GLY A 111 -8.42 -7.83 -2.62
C GLY A 111 -8.86 -6.68 -1.72
N GLU A 112 -9.71 -5.79 -2.24
CA GLU A 112 -10.27 -4.67 -1.48
C GLU A 112 -11.14 -5.12 -0.30
N ILE A 113 -12.03 -6.07 -0.53
CA ILE A 113 -12.91 -6.61 0.52
C ILE A 113 -12.04 -7.22 1.63
N ALA A 114 -11.02 -7.99 1.25
CA ALA A 114 -10.09 -8.59 2.19
C ALA A 114 -9.23 -7.54 2.93
N PHE A 115 -8.80 -6.47 2.27
CA PHE A 115 -8.06 -5.37 2.90
C PHE A 115 -8.91 -4.64 3.95
N GLU A 116 -10.17 -4.32 3.61
CA GLU A 116 -11.11 -3.67 4.52
C GLU A 116 -11.46 -4.56 5.71
N ALA A 117 -11.75 -5.84 5.47
CA ALA A 117 -12.06 -6.80 6.53
C ALA A 117 -10.84 -7.06 7.43
N GLY A 118 -9.65 -7.21 6.85
CA GLY A 118 -8.40 -7.35 7.59
C GLY A 118 -8.09 -6.14 8.47
N ALA A 119 -8.67 -4.97 8.16
CA ALA A 119 -8.55 -3.81 9.03
C ALA A 119 -9.25 -3.94 10.38
N ALA A 120 -10.31 -4.75 10.44
CA ALA A 120 -11.05 -5.02 11.67
C ALA A 120 -10.37 -6.10 12.52
N ASP A 121 -9.58 -6.99 11.90
CA ASP A 121 -9.01 -8.19 12.54
C ASP A 121 -7.67 -7.94 13.27
N GLY A 122 -7.06 -6.75 13.14
CA GLY A 122 -5.70 -6.43 13.60
C GLY A 122 -4.66 -6.55 12.47
N ASN A 123 -3.61 -5.72 12.52
CA ASN A 123 -2.69 -5.51 11.39
C ASN A 123 -1.73 -6.69 11.13
N ALA A 124 -1.02 -7.18 12.14
CA ALA A 124 0.00 -8.22 11.96
C ALA A 124 -0.60 -9.63 11.86
N GLY A 125 -0.16 -10.43 10.87
CA GLY A 125 -0.52 -11.84 10.75
C GLY A 125 -1.98 -12.15 10.36
N SER A 126 -2.77 -11.15 9.96
CA SER A 126 -4.17 -11.36 9.57
C SER A 126 -4.25 -12.25 8.33
N ARG A 127 -4.83 -13.44 8.49
CA ARG A 127 -5.19 -14.34 7.37
C ARG A 127 -6.08 -13.64 6.34
N THR A 128 -6.79 -12.59 6.73
CA THR A 128 -7.64 -11.79 5.84
C THR A 128 -6.79 -10.86 4.97
N LEU A 129 -5.79 -10.16 5.53
CA LEU A 129 -4.84 -9.36 4.72
C LEU A 129 -4.03 -10.24 3.76
N ALA A 130 -3.61 -11.43 4.20
CA ALA A 130 -2.91 -12.39 3.33
C ALA A 130 -3.75 -12.82 2.11
N ARG A 131 -5.08 -12.94 2.27
CA ARG A 131 -6.00 -13.18 1.15
C ARG A 131 -6.02 -11.98 0.21
N GLY A 132 -6.03 -10.77 0.77
CA GLY A 132 -5.93 -9.51 0.03
C GLY A 132 -4.68 -9.43 -0.83
N GLU A 133 -3.51 -9.76 -0.25
CA GLU A 133 -2.23 -9.77 -0.98
C GLU A 133 -2.27 -10.73 -2.19
N VAL A 134 -2.76 -11.96 -1.98
CA VAL A 134 -2.89 -12.96 -3.05
C VAL A 134 -3.84 -12.47 -4.14
N ALA A 135 -4.99 -11.92 -3.76
CA ALA A 135 -5.99 -11.42 -4.70
C ALA A 135 -5.44 -10.24 -5.53
N TYR A 136 -4.78 -9.25 -4.92
CA TYR A 136 -4.13 -8.18 -5.67
C TYR A 136 -2.99 -8.69 -6.57
N GLY A 137 -2.24 -9.70 -6.13
CA GLY A 137 -1.23 -10.37 -6.97
C GLY A 137 -1.85 -10.98 -8.24
N LYS A 138 -2.99 -11.66 -8.12
CA LYS A 138 -3.74 -12.18 -9.27
C LYS A 138 -4.32 -11.08 -10.14
N ALA A 139 -4.82 -10.00 -9.55
CA ALA A 139 -5.30 -8.84 -10.28
C ALA A 139 -4.20 -8.27 -11.18
N LEU A 140 -3.00 -8.02 -10.63
CA LEU A 140 -1.86 -7.51 -11.39
C LEU A 140 -1.43 -8.46 -12.51
N ALA A 141 -1.47 -9.77 -12.28
CA ALA A 141 -1.17 -10.76 -13.31
C ALA A 141 -2.22 -10.79 -14.44
N ALA A 142 -3.50 -10.66 -14.09
CA ALA A 142 -4.62 -10.65 -15.03
C ALA A 142 -4.84 -9.29 -15.72
N ARG A 143 -4.22 -8.22 -15.21
CA ARG A 143 -4.36 -6.82 -15.63
C ARG A 143 -5.82 -6.31 -15.51
N PRO A 144 -6.19 -5.66 -14.40
CA PRO A 144 -7.54 -5.11 -14.23
C PRO A 144 -7.92 -4.16 -15.38
N SER A 145 -9.13 -4.31 -15.89
CA SER A 145 -9.67 -3.48 -16.96
C SER A 145 -10.23 -2.15 -16.44
N ARG A 146 -10.74 -2.13 -15.19
CA ARG A 146 -11.42 -0.97 -14.62
C ARG A 146 -10.57 -0.15 -13.67
N TRP A 147 -9.48 -0.72 -13.14
CA TRP A 147 -8.59 -0.06 -12.18
C TRP A 147 -7.20 0.13 -12.79
N PRO A 148 -6.60 1.31 -12.67
CA PRO A 148 -5.22 1.49 -13.09
C PRO A 148 -4.27 0.57 -12.31
N MET A 149 -3.22 0.07 -12.98
CA MET A 149 -2.27 -0.89 -12.41
C MET A 149 -1.58 -0.35 -11.16
N GLU A 150 -1.24 0.94 -11.16
CA GLU A 150 -0.62 1.66 -10.05
C GLU A 150 -1.51 1.73 -8.82
N VAL A 151 -2.85 1.80 -8.98
CA VAL A 151 -3.79 1.75 -7.85
C VAL A 151 -3.77 0.37 -7.21
N VAL A 152 -3.70 -0.69 -8.02
CA VAL A 152 -3.65 -2.07 -7.51
C VAL A 152 -2.30 -2.36 -6.85
N LEU A 153 -1.19 -1.89 -7.43
CA LEU A 153 0.13 -1.96 -6.81
C LEU A 153 0.15 -1.23 -5.46
N TYR A 154 -0.39 -0.02 -5.42
CA TYR A 154 -0.48 0.79 -4.20
C TYR A 154 -1.26 0.08 -3.09
N LYS A 155 -2.42 -0.48 -3.42
CA LYS A 155 -3.23 -1.24 -2.45
C LYS A 155 -2.54 -2.52 -1.96
N ARG A 156 -1.85 -3.24 -2.84
CA ARG A 156 -1.03 -4.39 -2.44
C ARG A 156 0.12 -3.98 -1.52
N ALA A 157 0.79 -2.87 -1.83
CA ALA A 157 1.87 -2.31 -1.00
C ALA A 157 1.38 -2.01 0.43
N PHE A 158 0.22 -1.35 0.56
CA PHE A 158 -0.40 -1.11 1.86
C PHE A 158 -0.81 -2.40 2.59
N THR A 159 -1.34 -3.38 1.85
CA THR A 159 -1.69 -4.68 2.43
C THR A 159 -0.45 -5.34 3.05
N ARG A 160 0.68 -5.34 2.32
CA ARG A 160 1.96 -5.88 2.77
C ARG A 160 2.56 -5.10 3.93
N TYR A 161 2.50 -3.77 3.87
CA TYR A 161 2.94 -2.89 4.95
C TYR A 161 2.22 -3.21 6.27
N ARG A 162 0.90 -3.38 6.22
CA ARG A 162 0.11 -3.71 7.42
C ARG A 162 0.43 -5.09 7.99
N MET A 163 0.88 -6.02 7.13
CA MET A 163 1.34 -7.34 7.53
C MET A 163 2.82 -7.37 7.96
N ALA A 164 3.47 -6.22 8.12
CA ALA A 164 4.91 -6.09 8.38
C ALA A 164 5.82 -6.72 7.30
N HIS A 165 5.30 -6.96 6.09
CA HIS A 165 6.10 -7.42 4.95
C HIS A 165 6.81 -6.21 4.29
N TYR A 166 7.66 -5.50 5.03
CA TYR A 166 8.18 -4.18 4.61
C TYR A 166 9.04 -4.20 3.35
N ASP A 167 9.84 -5.25 3.11
CA ASP A 167 10.66 -5.33 1.87
C ASP A 167 9.79 -5.50 0.61
N ASP A 168 8.73 -6.30 0.71
CA ASP A 168 7.75 -6.50 -0.37
C ASP A 168 6.89 -5.25 -0.56
N ALA A 169 6.47 -4.59 0.53
CA ALA A 169 5.74 -3.32 0.48
C ALA A 169 6.58 -2.22 -0.18
N LEU A 170 7.85 -2.08 0.22
CA LEU A 170 8.81 -1.14 -0.37
C LEU A 170 8.96 -1.38 -1.88
N THR A 171 9.03 -2.64 -2.29
CA THR A 171 9.10 -3.01 -3.70
C THR A 171 7.89 -2.49 -4.49
N ASP A 172 6.69 -2.69 -3.96
CA ASP A 172 5.45 -2.26 -4.62
C ASP A 172 5.30 -0.73 -4.62
N PHE A 173 5.60 -0.05 -3.50
CA PHE A 173 5.57 1.40 -3.45
C PHE A 173 6.52 2.03 -4.47
N LEU A 174 7.75 1.52 -4.59
CA LEU A 174 8.68 2.02 -5.60
C LEU A 174 8.25 1.70 -7.03
N ALA A 175 7.51 0.61 -7.25
CA ALA A 175 6.89 0.34 -8.55
C ALA A 175 5.84 1.42 -8.89
N VAL A 176 4.99 1.83 -7.93
CA VAL A 176 4.04 2.95 -8.10
C VAL A 176 4.78 4.25 -8.44
N VAL A 177 5.87 4.55 -7.73
CA VAL A 177 6.69 5.76 -7.97
C VAL A 177 7.33 5.74 -9.36
N ALA A 178 7.78 4.58 -9.82
CA ALA A 178 8.39 4.42 -11.13
C ALA A 178 7.36 4.54 -12.28
N THR A 179 6.15 3.97 -12.12
CA THR A 179 5.11 4.02 -13.15
C THR A 179 4.52 5.42 -13.34
N ALA A 180 4.38 6.19 -12.25
CA ALA A 180 3.89 7.57 -12.30
C ALA A 180 4.82 8.54 -13.06
N GLY A 181 6.09 8.17 -13.29
CA GLY A 181 7.06 8.98 -14.05
C GLY A 181 7.16 8.65 -15.54
N ALA A 182 6.53 7.57 -16.01
CA ALA A 182 6.62 7.09 -17.40
C ALA A 182 5.60 7.74 -18.34
N ALA A 183 4.59 8.42 -17.82
CA ALA A 183 3.67 9.23 -18.59
C ALA A 183 4.35 10.56 -18.97
N GLY A 184 4.72 10.71 -20.25
CA GLY A 184 5.19 11.99 -20.79
C GLY A 184 4.15 13.12 -20.66
N PRO A 185 4.45 14.33 -21.17
CA PRO A 185 3.61 15.53 -21.00
C PRO A 185 2.20 15.46 -21.62
N GLN A 186 1.78 14.33 -22.20
CA GLN A 186 0.49 14.16 -22.89
C GLN A 186 -0.33 12.92 -22.48
N GLY A 187 -0.18 12.34 -21.29
CA GLY A 187 -1.18 11.36 -20.87
C GLY A 187 -0.86 10.48 -19.67
N GLY A 188 -1.44 10.85 -18.53
CA GLY A 188 -2.55 10.07 -17.99
C GLY A 188 -2.21 8.81 -17.20
N VAL A 189 -1.56 8.99 -16.06
CA VAL A 189 -1.72 8.14 -14.86
C VAL A 189 -1.64 9.10 -13.67
N ASP A 190 -2.57 8.98 -12.74
CA ASP A 190 -2.75 9.93 -11.64
C ASP A 190 -1.47 10.06 -10.80
N THR A 191 -0.79 11.20 -10.92
CA THR A 191 0.45 11.53 -10.20
C THR A 191 0.21 11.74 -8.71
N THR A 192 -1.05 11.73 -8.25
CA THR A 192 -1.42 11.93 -6.83
C THR A 192 -0.87 10.85 -5.92
N LEU A 193 -0.73 9.61 -6.40
CA LEU A 193 -0.25 8.50 -5.55
C LEU A 193 1.26 8.54 -5.34
N ARG A 194 2.03 9.19 -6.21
CA ARG A 194 3.50 9.18 -6.13
C ARG A 194 4.04 9.81 -4.84
N PRO A 195 3.59 11.02 -4.42
CA PRO A 195 4.04 11.60 -3.17
C PRO A 195 3.76 10.70 -1.95
N GLU A 196 2.58 10.07 -1.91
CA GLU A 196 2.18 9.19 -0.81
C GLU A 196 2.94 7.85 -0.85
N ALA A 197 3.08 7.24 -2.02
CA ALA A 197 3.89 6.03 -2.19
C ALA A 197 5.36 6.26 -1.80
N LEU A 198 5.93 7.43 -2.12
CA LEU A 198 7.28 7.80 -1.67
C LEU A 198 7.36 7.95 -0.15
N GLU A 199 6.33 8.50 0.48
CA GLU A 199 6.27 8.63 1.94
C GLU A 199 6.24 7.25 2.61
N TYR A 200 5.35 6.35 2.19
CA TYR A 200 5.29 5.02 2.77
C TYR A 200 6.50 4.16 2.43
N ALA A 201 7.12 4.33 1.25
CA ALA A 201 8.42 3.74 0.97
C ALA A 201 9.49 4.23 1.96
N ALA A 202 9.46 5.51 2.34
CA ALA A 202 10.39 6.04 3.32
C ALA A 202 10.14 5.47 4.73
N ILE A 203 8.87 5.38 5.14
CA ILE A 203 8.47 4.74 6.41
C ILE A 203 8.92 3.28 6.45
N CYS A 204 8.72 2.51 5.37
CA CYS A 204 9.18 1.12 5.30
C CYS A 204 10.70 1.02 5.53
N ILE A 205 11.50 1.96 5.01
CA ILE A 205 12.95 1.95 5.21
C ILE A 205 13.32 2.37 6.65
N ALA A 206 12.57 3.31 7.23
CA ALA A 206 12.80 3.81 8.58
C ALA A 206 12.45 2.76 9.65
N GLU A 207 11.52 1.84 9.37
CA GLU A 207 11.13 0.77 10.29
C GLU A 207 12.33 -0.06 10.76
N GLU A 208 12.46 -0.16 12.08
CA GLU A 208 13.59 -0.78 12.76
C GLU A 208 13.40 -2.29 12.90
N ASP A 209 12.16 -2.78 12.95
CA ASP A 209 11.79 -4.19 13.16
C ASP A 209 11.05 -4.73 11.92
N TRP A 210 11.78 -5.31 10.96
CA TRP A 210 11.17 -5.83 9.73
C TRP A 210 10.61 -7.24 9.85
N ASP A 211 11.00 -8.00 10.87
CA ASP A 211 10.47 -9.35 11.11
C ASP A 211 9.35 -9.40 12.16
N ASP A 212 9.01 -8.23 12.74
CA ASP A 212 7.93 -8.02 13.70
C ASP A 212 8.11 -8.89 14.96
N ASP A 213 9.36 -9.15 15.35
CA ASP A 213 9.69 -9.94 16.54
C ASP A 213 9.67 -9.13 17.85
N GLY A 214 9.45 -7.83 17.74
CA GLY A 214 9.41 -6.85 18.82
C GLY A 214 10.77 -6.25 19.15
N ARG A 215 11.80 -6.44 18.32
CA ARG A 215 13.15 -5.92 18.53
C ARG A 215 13.69 -5.27 17.25
N PRO A 216 14.44 -4.16 17.39
CA PRO A 216 15.16 -3.58 16.27
C PRO A 216 16.12 -4.59 15.63
N ASP A 217 16.07 -4.66 14.31
CA ASP A 217 16.99 -5.42 13.48
C ASP A 217 18.43 -4.93 13.64
N SER A 218 19.37 -5.87 13.49
CA SER A 218 20.80 -5.53 13.42
C SER A 218 21.17 -4.71 12.18
N GLN A 219 20.39 -4.83 11.11
CA GLN A 219 20.53 -4.05 9.87
C GLN A 219 19.23 -3.28 9.65
N ARG A 220 19.30 -1.95 9.72
CA ARG A 220 18.13 -1.05 9.64
C ARG A 220 18.43 0.19 8.81
N GLY A 221 17.39 0.96 8.46
CA GLY A 221 17.54 2.17 7.66
C GLY A 221 18.32 1.94 6.36
N PHE A 222 19.28 2.82 6.10
CA PHE A 222 20.17 2.72 4.93
C PHE A 222 21.15 1.55 4.98
N ASP A 223 21.30 0.88 6.14
CA ASP A 223 22.23 -0.24 6.27
C ASP A 223 21.70 -1.57 5.75
N ARG A 224 20.37 -1.70 5.60
CA ARG A 224 19.71 -2.88 5.03
C ARG A 224 20.20 -3.15 3.59
N PRO A 225 20.65 -4.38 3.26
CA PRO A 225 21.18 -4.69 1.93
C PRO A 225 20.21 -4.40 0.79
N SER A 226 18.94 -4.76 0.95
CA SER A 226 17.91 -4.55 -0.06
C SER A 226 17.61 -3.04 -0.27
N VAL A 227 17.70 -2.24 0.80
CA VAL A 227 17.61 -0.77 0.76
C VAL A 227 18.82 -0.17 0.03
N LYS A 228 20.06 -0.62 0.34
CA LYS A 228 21.27 -0.16 -0.36
C LYS A 228 21.16 -0.32 -1.87
N VAL A 229 20.67 -1.48 -2.31
CA VAL A 229 20.45 -1.75 -3.74
C VAL A 229 19.47 -0.73 -4.34
N ARG A 230 18.30 -0.53 -3.71
CA ARG A 230 17.28 0.41 -4.20
C ARG A 230 17.75 1.85 -4.20
N LEU A 231 18.45 2.29 -3.15
CA LEU A 231 19.01 3.64 -3.07
C LEU A 231 20.15 3.82 -4.07
N SER A 232 20.95 2.80 -4.39
CA SER A 232 22.01 2.89 -5.39
C SER A 232 21.50 3.11 -6.83
N ALA A 233 20.19 2.97 -7.07
CA ALA A 233 19.60 3.21 -8.38
C ALA A 233 19.89 4.63 -8.89
N GLY A 234 20.08 4.76 -10.21
CA GLY A 234 20.20 6.05 -10.89
C GLY A 234 18.86 6.73 -11.17
N ALA A 235 17.81 6.39 -10.42
CA ALA A 235 16.45 6.86 -10.70
C ALA A 235 16.21 8.27 -10.13
N PRO A 236 15.41 9.12 -10.80
CA PRO A 236 15.20 10.51 -10.41
C PRO A 236 14.50 10.68 -9.05
N TRP A 237 13.79 9.66 -8.57
CA TRP A 237 13.09 9.68 -7.29
C TRP A 237 13.99 9.35 -6.08
N VAL A 238 15.23 8.91 -6.29
CA VAL A 238 16.11 8.48 -5.18
C VAL A 238 16.47 9.62 -4.24
N ALA A 239 16.68 10.84 -4.76
CA ALA A 239 16.96 11.99 -3.91
C ALA A 239 15.80 12.28 -2.95
N ASP A 240 14.57 12.29 -3.47
CA ASP A 240 13.37 12.48 -2.66
C ASP A 240 13.17 11.38 -1.63
N LEU A 241 13.40 10.12 -2.01
CA LEU A 241 13.29 9.00 -1.07
C LEU A 241 14.32 9.11 0.06
N MET A 242 15.61 9.35 -0.26
CA MET A 242 16.65 9.47 0.77
C MET A 242 16.39 10.63 1.74
N VAL A 243 15.89 11.75 1.23
CA VAL A 243 15.48 12.89 2.06
C VAL A 243 14.33 12.51 2.99
N ARG A 244 13.28 11.88 2.47
CA ARG A 244 12.12 11.45 3.28
C ARG A 244 12.49 10.42 4.34
N VAL A 245 13.33 9.42 4.01
CA VAL A 245 13.82 8.46 5.01
C VAL A 245 14.60 9.19 6.11
N THR A 246 15.48 10.12 5.72
CA THR A 246 16.26 10.90 6.69
C THR A 246 15.33 11.72 7.60
N GLU A 247 14.27 12.28 7.03
CA GLU A 247 13.24 13.02 7.76
C GLU A 247 12.50 12.13 8.76
N SER A 248 11.99 10.97 8.32
CA SER A 248 11.31 9.99 9.20
C SER A 248 12.21 9.56 10.36
N LEU A 249 13.46 9.20 10.08
CA LEU A 249 14.42 8.80 11.11
C LEU A 249 14.71 9.93 12.12
N ILE A 250 14.76 11.18 11.67
CA ILE A 250 14.93 12.35 12.57
C ILE A 250 13.69 12.54 13.46
N ASP A 251 12.49 12.41 12.89
CA ASP A 251 11.24 12.59 13.63
C ASP A 251 11.02 11.50 14.69
N GLU A 252 11.46 10.28 14.39
CA GLU A 252 11.43 9.15 15.32
C GLU A 252 12.57 9.17 16.34
N VAL A 253 13.52 10.11 16.22
CA VAL A 253 14.72 10.18 17.07
C VAL A 253 15.55 8.89 16.96
N SER A 254 15.54 8.25 15.78
CA SER A 254 16.26 7.00 15.53
C SER A 254 17.78 7.23 15.61
N PRO A 255 18.55 6.27 16.16
CA PRO A 255 20.01 6.34 16.13
C PRO A 255 20.59 6.42 14.70
N ASP A 256 19.82 6.03 13.68
CA ASP A 256 20.27 6.03 12.29
C ASP A 256 20.05 7.36 11.58
N ALA A 257 19.39 8.33 12.22
CA ALA A 257 19.10 9.64 11.66
C ALA A 257 20.36 10.40 11.20
N ARG A 258 21.41 10.40 12.03
CA ARG A 258 22.67 11.10 11.71
C ARG A 258 23.46 10.41 10.58
N PRO A 259 23.67 9.08 10.60
CA PRO A 259 24.22 8.34 9.46
C PRO A 259 23.44 8.56 8.16
N ALA A 260 22.11 8.50 8.20
CA ALA A 260 21.27 8.72 7.03
C ALA A 260 21.44 10.14 6.48
N LEU A 261 21.42 11.16 7.34
CA LEU A 261 21.67 12.55 6.94
C LEU A 261 23.05 12.74 6.30
N GLN A 262 24.09 12.11 6.85
CA GLN A 262 25.44 12.16 6.27
C GLN A 262 25.47 11.53 4.87
N ALA A 263 24.87 10.35 4.70
CA ALA A 263 24.80 9.67 3.40
C ALA A 263 24.00 10.47 2.37
N THR A 264 22.84 11.00 2.76
CA THR A 264 22.00 11.85 1.89
C THR A 264 22.74 13.12 1.49
N ALA A 265 23.39 13.81 2.44
CA ALA A 265 24.17 15.01 2.16
C ALA A 265 25.41 14.76 1.30
N ALA A 266 26.08 13.61 1.48
CA ALA A 266 27.22 13.25 0.66
C ALA A 266 26.82 13.00 -0.81
N ARG A 267 25.66 12.38 -1.02
CA ARG A 267 25.18 12.06 -2.37
C ARG A 267 24.50 13.24 -3.07
N PHE A 268 23.74 14.04 -2.34
CA PHE A 268 22.95 15.15 -2.87
C PHE A 268 23.27 16.47 -2.17
N PRO A 269 24.54 16.95 -2.20
CA PRO A 269 24.97 18.09 -1.39
C PRO A 269 24.22 19.39 -1.67
N GLY A 270 23.62 19.53 -2.86
CA GLY A 270 22.84 20.71 -3.27
C GLY A 270 21.34 20.63 -2.97
N ASP A 271 20.84 19.57 -2.33
CA ASP A 271 19.41 19.50 -2.00
C ASP A 271 19.03 20.56 -0.94
N PRO A 272 18.09 21.48 -1.25
CA PRO A 272 17.78 22.61 -0.38
C PRO A 272 17.16 22.19 0.97
N ARG A 273 16.58 20.98 1.06
CA ARG A 273 15.95 20.47 2.29
C ARG A 273 16.98 20.08 3.35
N LEU A 274 18.24 19.82 2.97
CA LEU A 274 19.29 19.40 3.89
C LEU A 274 19.62 20.45 4.97
N ALA A 275 19.40 21.73 4.70
CA ALA A 275 19.66 22.79 5.69
C ALA A 275 18.75 22.63 6.92
N ASP A 276 17.46 22.38 6.70
CA ASP A 276 16.49 22.16 7.78
C ASP A 276 16.75 20.83 8.50
N LEU A 277 16.99 19.75 7.75
CA LEU A 277 17.29 18.44 8.35
C LEU A 277 18.53 18.48 9.26
N ARG A 278 19.60 19.20 8.87
CA ARG A 278 20.77 19.42 9.74
C ARG A 278 20.41 20.14 11.04
N LYS A 279 19.56 21.17 10.96
CA LYS A 279 19.11 21.92 12.14
C LYS A 279 18.27 21.05 13.08
N ARG A 280 17.40 20.19 12.53
CA ARG A 280 16.59 19.24 13.31
C ARG A 280 17.48 18.16 13.94
N ALA A 281 18.36 17.54 13.16
CA ALA A 281 19.28 16.50 13.64
C ALA A 281 20.24 16.99 14.74
N ALA A 282 20.64 18.27 14.72
CA ALA A 282 21.49 18.86 15.76
C ALA A 282 20.81 18.92 17.15
N ARG A 283 19.47 18.81 17.21
CA ARG A 283 18.69 18.80 18.45
C ARG A 283 18.51 17.40 19.04
N LEU A 284 18.85 16.35 18.28
CA LEU A 284 18.84 14.99 18.78
C LEU A 284 19.95 14.87 19.84
N SER A 285 19.59 14.42 21.04
CA SER A 285 20.56 14.14 22.09
C SER A 285 21.62 13.15 21.58
N PRO A 286 22.89 13.29 22.00
CA PRO A 286 23.94 12.33 21.68
C PRO A 286 23.68 10.95 22.30
#